data_AF-A0A5B0QUA3-F1
#
_entry.id   AF-A0A5B0QUA3-F1
#
_cell.length_a   1.000
_cell.length_b   1.000
_cell.length_c   1.000
_cell.angle_alpha   90.00
_cell.angle_beta   90.00
_cell.angle_gamma   90.00
#
_symmetry.space_group_name_H-M   'P 1'
#
loop_
_entity.id
_entity.type
_entity.pdbx_description
1 polymer ?
#
loop_
_entity_poly.entity_id
_entity_poly.type
_entity_poly.pdbx_seq_one_letter_code
_entity_poly.pdbx_strand_id
1 'polypeptide(L)' 'MGWNSDFALDCHYELRDDDFTWQANQLAERGFNAAGYKTFVFDCGWEASSKDGTPGVSSSARIQF' A
#
# COMPACT_ATOMS: atom_id res chain seq x y z
N MET A 1 -15.66 -3.85 -3.52
CA MET A 1 -15.06 -2.60 -4.05
C MET A 1 -13.84 -2.27 -3.20
N GLY A 2 -12.89 -1.49 -3.73
CA GLY A 2 -11.61 -1.23 -3.05
C GLY A 2 -10.90 0.00 -3.57
N TRP A 3 -9.68 0.20 -3.09
CA TRP A 3 -8.77 1.29 -3.43
C TRP A 3 -7.42 0.72 -3.86
N ASN A 4 -6.75 1.34 -4.85
CA ASN A 4 -5.35 1.08 -5.17
C ASN A 4 -4.47 2.25 -4.70
N SER A 5 -3.21 1.95 -4.39
CA SER A 5 -2.27 2.95 -3.90
C SER A 5 -1.79 3.91 -4.99
N ASP A 6 -1.73 3.50 -6.26
CA ASP A 6 -1.21 4.32 -7.37
C ASP A 6 -1.92 5.67 -7.47
N PHE A 7 -3.25 5.70 -7.34
CA PHE A 7 -4.01 6.93 -7.50
C PHE A 7 -3.69 8.02 -6.46
N ALA A 8 -3.06 7.65 -5.34
CA ALA A 8 -2.83 8.53 -4.21
C ALA A 8 -1.35 8.61 -3.78
N LEU A 9 -0.53 7.60 -4.08
CA LEU A 9 0.92 7.56 -3.81
C LEU A 9 1.77 7.60 -5.08
N ASP A 10 1.19 7.39 -6.26
CA ASP A 10 1.93 7.15 -7.52
C ASP A 10 2.94 5.97 -7.37
N CYS A 11 3.74 5.71 -8.38
CA CYS A 11 4.84 4.74 -8.34
C CYS A 11 6.15 5.38 -7.87
N HIS A 12 6.11 6.18 -6.80
CA HIS A 12 7.35 6.68 -6.20
C HIS A 12 8.23 5.50 -5.74
N TYR A 13 9.53 5.59 -6.02
CA TYR A 13 10.49 4.60 -5.51
C TYR A 13 10.54 4.70 -3.98
N GLU A 14 10.57 3.55 -3.30
CA GLU A 14 10.75 3.43 -1.85
C GLU A 14 9.52 3.81 -0.99
N LEU A 15 8.29 3.53 -1.47
CA LEU A 15 7.11 3.62 -0.61
C LEU A 15 7.25 2.69 0.60
N ARG A 16 6.89 3.20 1.77
CA ARG A 16 7.09 2.51 3.05
C ARG A 16 5.74 2.02 3.58
N ASP A 17 5.79 1.04 4.48
CA ASP A 17 4.60 0.50 5.15
C ASP A 17 3.75 1.61 5.81
N ASP A 18 4.40 2.65 6.34
CA ASP A 18 3.75 3.80 6.97
C ASP A 18 2.92 4.63 5.97
N ASP A 19 3.35 4.75 4.72
CA ASP A 19 2.63 5.50 3.67
C ASP A 19 1.32 4.77 3.32
N PHE A 20 1.40 3.46 3.11
CA PHE A 20 0.23 2.61 2.86
C PHE A 20 -0.72 2.56 4.06
N THR A 21 -0.16 2.46 5.28
CA THR A 21 -0.92 2.44 6.53
C THR A 21 -1.67 3.76 6.74
N TRP A 22 -0.99 4.89 6.51
CA TRP A 22 -1.62 6.20 6.60
C TRP A 22 -2.79 6.32 5.62
N GLN A 23 -2.63 5.92 4.37
CA GLN A 23 -3.73 5.95 3.40
C GLN A 23 -4.90 5.06 3.77
N ALA A 24 -4.64 3.83 4.19
CA ALA A 24 -5.68 2.92 4.65
C ALA A 24 -6.47 3.51 5.83
N ASN A 25 -5.78 4.17 6.77
CA ASN A 25 -6.42 4.86 7.89
C ASN A 25 -7.30 6.02 7.42
N GLN A 26 -6.82 6.87 6.50
CA GLN A 26 -7.62 7.98 5.97
C GLN A 26 -8.91 7.50 5.29
N LEU A 27 -8.87 6.36 4.58
CA LEU A 27 -10.06 5.77 3.96
C LEU A 27 -11.04 5.25 5.01
N ALA A 28 -10.53 4.58 6.04
CA ALA A 28 -11.35 4.09 7.15
C ALA A 28 -12.03 5.24 7.91
N GLU A 29 -11.28 6.28 8.26
CA GLU A 29 -11.78 7.48 8.95
C GLU A 29 -12.86 8.23 8.15
N ARG A 30 -12.79 8.19 6.82
CA ARG A 30 -13.77 8.80 5.92
C ARG A 30 -14.98 7.92 5.63
N GLY A 31 -15.10 6.75 6.28
CA GLY A 31 -16.26 5.88 6.19
C GLY A 31 -16.29 4.98 4.96
N PHE A 32 -15.19 4.84 4.21
CA PHE A 32 -15.16 3.99 3.01
C PHE A 32 -15.42 2.51 3.33
N ASN A 33 -14.98 2.05 4.51
CA ASN A 33 -15.26 0.70 5.00
C ASN A 33 -16.77 0.45 5.16
N ALA A 34 -17.50 1.45 5.71
CA ALA A 34 -18.94 1.40 5.86
C ALA A 34 -19.67 1.48 4.51
N ALA A 35 -19.10 2.20 3.54
CA ALA A 35 -19.59 2.27 2.17
C ALA A 35 -19.27 1.00 1.32
N GLY A 36 -18.63 -0.03 1.90
CA GLY A 36 -18.39 -1.32 1.24
C GLY A 36 -17.05 -1.41 0.48
N TYR A 37 -16.15 -0.45 0.65
CA TYR A 37 -14.77 -0.55 0.18
C TYR A 37 -13.97 -1.35 1.20
N LYS A 38 -13.68 -2.62 0.90
CA LYS A 38 -13.12 -3.59 1.86
C LYS A 38 -11.75 -4.12 1.46
N THR A 39 -11.20 -3.62 0.35
CA THR A 39 -9.94 -4.08 -0.21
C THR A 39 -9.04 -2.87 -0.43
N PHE A 40 -7.78 -2.99 0.00
CA PHE A 40 -6.72 -2.04 -0.26
C PHE A 40 -5.62 -2.77 -1.05
N VAL A 41 -5.32 -2.30 -2.25
CA VAL A 41 -4.37 -2.93 -3.17
C VAL A 41 -3.10 -2.10 -3.22
N PHE A 42 -1.96 -2.76 -2.96
CA PHE A 42 -0.65 -2.17 -3.25
C PHE A 42 -0.34 -2.37 -4.73
N ASP A 43 -0.07 -1.28 -5.44
CA ASP A 43 0.13 -1.30 -6.89
C ASP A 43 1.61 -1.44 -7.27
N CYS A 44 2.41 -0.44 -6.90
CA CYS A 44 3.83 -0.31 -7.26
C CYS A 44 4.60 0.43 -6.16
N GLY A 45 5.93 0.36 -6.21
CA GLY A 45 6.83 1.14 -5.34
C GLY A 45 7.03 0.55 -3.94
N TRP A 46 6.34 -0.57 -3.63
CA TRP A 46 6.49 -1.32 -2.38
C TRP A 46 7.72 -2.25 -2.42
N GLU A 47 8.21 -2.58 -3.61
CA GLU A 47 9.33 -3.50 -3.80
C GLU A 47 10.68 -2.80 -3.57
N ALA A 48 11.58 -3.48 -2.87
CA ALA A 48 12.98 -3.11 -2.88
C ALA A 48 13.63 -3.52 -4.22
N SER A 49 14.40 -2.60 -4.81
CA SER A 49 15.15 -2.89 -6.04
C SER A 49 16.13 -4.05 -5.79
N SER A 50 16.09 -5.07 -6.65
CA SER A 50 17.14 -6.09 -6.71
C SER A 50 17.96 -5.96 -8.00
N LYS A 51 19.17 -6.52 -7.97
CA LYS A 51 20.07 -6.54 -9.12
C LYS A 51 19.69 -7.57 -10.19
N ASP A 52 18.89 -8.56 -9.84
CA ASP A 52 18.50 -9.67 -10.71
C ASP A 52 17.07 -9.55 -11.25
N GLY A 53 16.36 -8.46 -10.92
CA GLY A 53 14.98 -8.22 -11.32
C GLY A 53 13.95 -8.96 -10.45
N THR A 54 14.37 -9.76 -9.47
CA THR A 54 13.49 -10.36 -8.47
C THR A 54 13.11 -9.30 -7.43
N PRO A 55 11.82 -8.95 -7.25
CA PRO A 55 11.48 -7.92 -6.29
C PRO A 55 11.92 -8.29 -4.87
N GLY A 56 12.71 -7.42 -4.24
CA GLY A 56 13.08 -7.58 -2.84
C GLY A 56 11.91 -7.14 -1.96
N VAL A 57 11.77 -7.76 -0.79
CA VAL A 57 10.83 -7.31 0.24
C VAL A 57 11.59 -6.63 1.36
N SER A 58 11.17 -5.42 1.75
CA SER A 58 11.68 -4.77 2.96
C SER A 58 11.33 -5.64 4.17
N SER A 59 12.30 -5.95 5.02
CA SER A 59 12.12 -6.80 6.22
C SER A 59 11.17 -6.19 7.28
N SER A 60 10.70 -4.97 7.07
CA SER A 60 9.75 -4.27 7.94
C SER A 60 8.27 -4.55 7.64
N ALA A 61 7.93 -5.16 6.49
CA ALA A 61 6.55 -5.43 6.10
C ALA A 61 5.95 -6.61 6.88
N ARG A 62 5.67 -6.39 8.17
CA ARG A 62 4.88 -7.30 9.01
C ARG A 62 3.44 -6.82 9.04
N ILE A 63 2.70 -7.10 7.98
CA ILE A 63 1.25 -6.88 7.95
C ILE A 63 0.62 -8.01 8.77
N GLN A 64 0.21 -7.71 10.00
CA GLN A 64 -0.63 -8.58 10.80
C GLN A 64 -2.10 -8.16 10.60
N PHE A 65 -2.91 -9.11 10.13
CA PHE A 65 -4.36 -9.00 10.01
C PHE A 65 -5.06 -9.15 11.36
#